data_AF-A0A6G7Z0A4-F1
#
_entry.id   AF-A0A6G7Z0A4-F1
#
_cell.length_a   1.000
_cell.length_b   1.000
_cell.length_c   1.000
_cell.angle_alpha   90.00
_cell.angle_beta   90.00
_cell.angle_gamma   90.00
#
_symmetry.space_group_name_H-M   'P 1'
#
loop_
_entity.id
_entity.type
_entity.pdbx_description
1 polymer ?
#
loop_
_entity_poly.entity_id
_entity_poly.type
_entity_poly.pdbx_seq_one_letter_code
_entity_poly.pdbx_strand_id
1 'polypeptide(L)'
;MAKIRHDLVGVVHPYTADGIPAGFHLSAGDDVPDGIVVGPHLLDGDVPEEPAEPAGDDAPDGRASRDTWAAYADKIGAAYPEDASKADIRAAVEAHTA
;
A
#
# COMPACT_ATOMS: atom_id res chain seq x y z
N MET A 1 13.59 -8.03 10.78
CA MET A 1 12.39 -8.68 11.31
C MET A 1 11.51 -7.59 11.90
N ALA A 2 10.24 -7.54 11.49
CA ALA A 2 9.29 -6.55 12.01
C ALA A 2 8.90 -6.91 13.45
N LYS A 3 8.61 -5.92 14.28
CA LYS A 3 8.23 -6.09 15.68
C LYS A 3 6.88 -5.46 15.95
N ILE A 4 6.11 -6.05 16.85
CA ILE A 4 4.88 -5.47 17.37
C ILE A 4 5.23 -4.23 18.20
N ARG A 5 4.47 -3.16 18.02
CA ARG A 5 4.57 -1.91 18.79
C ARG A 5 4.67 -2.16 20.28
N HIS A 6 5.67 -1.55 20.90
CA HIS A 6 5.91 -1.66 22.34
C HIS A 6 4.85 -0.92 23.17
N ASP A 7 4.14 0.04 22.58
CA ASP A 7 3.11 0.82 23.25
C ASP A 7 1.71 0.17 23.21
N LEU A 8 1.57 -0.99 22.56
CA LEU A 8 0.30 -1.71 22.56
C LEU A 8 0.00 -2.34 23.93
N VAL A 9 -1.27 -2.32 24.31
CA VAL A 9 -1.77 -2.98 25.53
C VAL A 9 -2.68 -4.13 25.10
N GLY A 10 -2.15 -5.36 25.15
CA GLY A 10 -2.89 -6.57 24.80
C GLY A 10 -2.08 -7.54 23.93
N VAL A 11 -2.79 -8.50 23.33
CA VAL A 11 -2.23 -9.49 22.40
C VAL A 11 -2.81 -9.30 21.01
N VAL A 12 -1.96 -9.43 20.00
CA VAL A 12 -2.32 -9.41 18.59
C VAL A 12 -2.56 -10.84 18.14
N HIS A 13 -3.71 -11.08 17.51
CA HIS A 13 -4.05 -12.33 16.86
C HIS A 13 -3.83 -12.14 15.36
N PRO A 14 -2.65 -12.50 14.83
CA PRO A 14 -2.42 -12.35 13.41
C PRO A 14 -3.25 -13.38 12.64
N TYR A 15 -3.60 -13.02 11.41
CA TYR A 15 -4.27 -13.92 10.49
C TYR A 15 -3.27 -14.39 9.44
N THR A 16 -3.25 -15.69 9.17
CA THR A 16 -2.37 -16.27 8.16
C THR A 16 -2.91 -15.91 6.77
N ALA A 17 -2.05 -15.36 5.91
CA ALA A 17 -2.29 -15.47 4.47
C ALA A 17 -2.37 -16.95 4.08
N ASP A 18 -3.19 -17.31 3.09
CA ASP A 18 -3.51 -18.69 2.65
C ASP A 18 -4.60 -19.46 3.42
N GLY A 19 -5.39 -18.79 4.27
CA GLY A 19 -6.71 -19.31 4.67
C GLY A 19 -6.73 -20.41 5.74
N ILE A 20 -5.58 -20.73 6.35
CA ILE A 20 -5.52 -21.64 7.52
C ILE A 20 -5.21 -20.78 8.76
N PRO A 21 -6.15 -20.59 9.70
CA PRO A 21 -5.92 -19.73 10.86
C PRO A 21 -4.86 -20.35 11.79
N ALA A 22 -3.68 -19.73 11.88
CA ALA A 22 -2.65 -20.11 12.83
C ALA A 22 -2.82 -19.25 14.09
N GLY A 23 -3.20 -19.89 15.20
CA GLY A 23 -3.53 -19.26 16.48
C GLY A 23 -2.33 -18.71 17.25
N PHE A 24 -1.57 -17.79 16.66
CA PHE A 24 -0.48 -17.11 17.34
C PHE A 24 -1.01 -15.95 18.17
N HIS A 25 -0.47 -15.75 19.37
CA HIS A 25 -0.73 -14.56 20.18
C HIS A 25 0.60 -13.83 20.35
N LEU A 26 0.72 -12.65 19.74
CA LEU A 26 1.91 -11.82 19.82
C LEU A 26 1.65 -10.67 20.80
N SER A 27 2.55 -10.47 21.76
CA SER A 27 2.45 -9.37 22.71
C SER A 27 3.16 -8.12 22.18
N ALA A 28 2.94 -6.98 22.81
CA ALA A 28 3.67 -5.76 22.53
C ALA A 28 5.18 -5.98 22.65
N GLY A 29 5.94 -5.61 21.61
CA GLY A 29 7.38 -5.81 21.54
C GLY A 29 7.85 -7.16 21.01
N ASP A 30 6.96 -8.10 20.75
CA ASP A 30 7.32 -9.40 20.16
C ASP A 30 7.77 -9.26 18.70
N ASP A 31 8.68 -10.12 18.29
CA ASP A 31 9.07 -10.29 16.89
C ASP A 31 7.96 -10.99 16.10
N VAL A 32 7.64 -10.47 14.92
CA VAL A 32 6.68 -11.08 14.01
C VAL A 32 7.37 -12.22 13.24
N PRO A 33 6.89 -13.47 13.33
CA PRO A 33 7.47 -14.58 12.59
C PRO A 33 7.29 -14.41 11.07
N ASP A 34 8.22 -14.93 10.29
CA ASP A 34 8.13 -14.93 8.82
C ASP A 34 6.86 -15.67 8.36
N GLY A 35 6.12 -15.08 7.41
CA GLY A 35 4.86 -15.62 6.88
C GLY A 35 3.60 -15.23 7.66
N ILE A 36 3.75 -14.47 8.75
CA ILE A 36 2.62 -13.94 9.54
C ILE A 36 2.27 -12.53 9.07
N VAL A 37 1.00 -12.31 8.71
CA VAL A 37 0.51 -10.99 8.29
C VAL A 37 -0.06 -10.27 9.51
N VAL A 38 0.55 -9.13 9.82
CA VAL A 38 0.11 -8.21 10.87
C VAL A 38 -0.19 -6.87 10.22
N GLY A 39 -1.27 -6.22 10.63
CA GLY A 39 -1.60 -4.89 10.15
C GLY A 39 -0.45 -3.89 10.43
N PRO A 40 -0.06 -3.05 9.46
CA PRO A 40 1.11 -2.18 9.58
C PRO A 40 1.02 -1.18 10.75
N HIS A 41 -0.20 -0.80 11.14
CA HIS A 41 -0.47 0.07 12.28
C HIS A 41 -0.09 -0.53 13.65
N LEU A 42 0.20 -1.84 13.71
CA LEU A 42 0.60 -2.57 14.91
C LEU A 42 2.11 -2.79 15.01
N LEU A 43 2.91 -2.34 14.02
CA LEU A 43 4.35 -2.58 13.97
C LEU A 43 5.16 -1.34 14.42
N ASP A 44 6.22 -1.57 15.19
CA ASP A 44 7.07 -0.51 15.75
C ASP A 44 8.10 -0.07 14.71
N GLY A 45 8.01 1.18 14.25
CA GLY A 45 9.04 1.85 13.44
C GLY A 45 9.20 1.32 12.01
N ASP A 46 8.95 2.20 11.05
CA ASP A 46 9.34 2.08 9.64
C ASP A 46 8.88 0.77 8.98
N VAL A 47 7.58 0.67 8.74
CA VAL A 47 7.15 -0.07 7.56
C VAL A 47 7.80 0.69 6.39
N PRO A 48 8.76 0.11 5.65
CA PRO A 48 9.18 0.74 4.41
C PRO A 48 7.89 0.98 3.64
N GLU A 49 7.65 2.24 3.28
CA GLU A 49 6.48 2.65 2.50
C GLU A 49 6.25 1.55 1.47
N GLU A 50 5.19 0.76 1.68
CA GLU A 50 4.86 -0.37 0.81
C GLU A 50 4.88 0.23 -0.58
N PRO A 51 5.72 -0.25 -1.52
CA PRO A 51 5.70 0.31 -2.86
C PRO A 51 4.26 0.09 -3.31
N ALA A 52 3.49 1.18 -3.36
CA ALA A 52 2.06 1.13 -3.55
C ALA A 52 1.83 0.11 -4.65
N GLU A 53 1.20 -1.02 -4.31
CA GLU A 53 0.99 -2.09 -5.26
C GLU A 53 0.54 -1.41 -6.54
N PRO A 54 1.21 -1.64 -7.69
CA PRO A 54 0.84 -0.94 -8.90
C PRO A 54 -0.65 -1.20 -9.01
N ALA A 55 -1.45 -0.13 -8.87
CA ALA A 55 -2.88 -0.18 -9.11
C ALA A 55 -3.02 -1.04 -10.36
N GLY A 56 -3.92 -2.03 -10.29
CA GLY A 56 -4.07 -3.04 -11.33
C GLY A 56 -4.12 -2.40 -12.72
N ASP A 57 -4.25 -3.19 -13.77
CA ASP A 57 -4.48 -2.63 -15.11
C ASP A 57 -5.68 -1.64 -15.20
N ASP A 58 -6.45 -1.47 -14.12
CA ASP A 58 -7.42 -0.42 -13.87
C ASP A 58 -6.82 0.96 -13.53
N ALA A 59 -7.33 1.98 -14.22
CA ALA A 59 -7.02 3.37 -13.96
C ALA A 59 -7.33 3.77 -12.51
N PRO A 60 -6.54 4.69 -11.91
CA PRO A 60 -6.78 5.17 -10.55
C PRO A 60 -8.17 5.81 -10.41
N ASP A 61 -8.74 5.75 -9.21
CA ASP A 61 -10.06 6.32 -8.96
C ASP A 61 -10.10 7.83 -9.28
N GLY A 62 -11.24 8.33 -9.77
CA GLY A 62 -11.42 9.75 -10.09
C GLY A 62 -11.12 10.70 -8.92
N ARG A 63 -11.14 10.21 -7.68
CA ARG A 63 -10.77 10.96 -6.46
C ARG A 63 -9.30 10.85 -6.07
N ALA A 64 -8.50 9.99 -6.71
CA ALA A 64 -7.08 9.81 -6.41
C ALA A 64 -6.27 11.11 -6.57
N SER A 65 -5.16 11.23 -5.84
CA SER A 65 -4.33 12.44 -5.84
C SER A 65 -3.66 12.69 -7.20
N ARG A 66 -3.19 13.92 -7.44
CA ARG A 66 -2.41 14.25 -8.66
C ARG A 66 -1.24 13.29 -8.83
N ASP A 67 -0.47 13.07 -7.76
CA ASP A 67 0.70 12.18 -7.77
C ASP A 67 0.35 10.74 -8.14
N THR A 68 -0.81 10.24 -7.70
CA THR A 68 -1.29 8.91 -8.09
C THR A 68 -1.60 8.83 -9.59
N TRP A 69 -2.22 9.88 -10.14
CA TRP A 69 -2.46 9.97 -11.58
C TRP A 69 -1.17 10.13 -12.38
N ALA A 70 -0.19 10.89 -11.87
CA ALA A 70 1.12 11.08 -12.48
C ALA A 70 1.91 9.76 -12.53
N ALA A 71 1.98 9.04 -11.41
CA ALA A 71 2.62 7.74 -11.33
C ALA A 71 1.98 6.72 -12.29
N TYR A 72 0.65 6.74 -12.42
CA TYR A 72 -0.06 5.90 -13.38
C TYR A 72 0.24 6.28 -14.83
N ALA A 73 0.27 7.59 -15.14
CA ALA A 73 0.62 8.10 -16.46
C ALA A 73 2.05 7.70 -16.87
N ASP A 74 3.03 7.83 -15.97
CA ASP A 74 4.40 7.36 -16.18
C ASP A 74 4.47 5.84 -16.39
N LYS A 75 3.69 5.07 -15.62
CA LYS A 75 3.62 3.60 -15.75
C LYS A 75 3.13 3.16 -17.13
N ILE A 76 2.14 3.85 -17.71
CA ILE A 76 1.60 3.53 -19.04
C ILE A 76 2.33 4.27 -20.19
N GLY A 77 3.24 5.19 -19.87
CA GLY A 77 3.93 6.02 -20.86
C GLY A 77 3.07 7.13 -21.48
N ALA A 78 2.03 7.58 -20.77
CA ALA A 78 1.23 8.72 -21.18
C ALA A 78 2.01 10.02 -20.93
N ALA A 79 2.26 10.80 -21.98
CA ALA A 79 2.96 12.07 -21.88
C ALA A 79 2.03 13.18 -21.38
N TYR A 80 2.46 13.90 -20.35
CA TYR A 80 1.76 15.06 -19.79
C TYR A 80 2.77 16.19 -19.49
N PRO A 81 2.32 17.47 -19.52
CA PRO A 81 3.20 18.58 -19.15
C PRO A 81 3.60 18.55 -17.66
N GLU A 82 4.80 18.99 -17.31
CA GLU A 82 5.31 18.95 -15.92
C GLU A 82 4.48 19.78 -14.92
N ASP A 83 3.84 20.85 -15.41
CA ASP A 83 2.88 21.70 -14.67
C ASP A 83 1.41 21.27 -14.85
N ALA A 84 1.16 20.10 -15.44
CA ALA A 84 -0.19 19.59 -15.67
C ALA A 84 -0.98 19.46 -14.36
N SER A 85 -2.24 19.92 -14.37
CA SER A 85 -3.15 19.66 -13.27
C SER A 85 -3.55 18.18 -13.25
N LYS A 86 -4.09 17.71 -12.13
CA LYS A 86 -4.64 16.34 -12.03
C LYS A 86 -5.62 16.02 -13.18
N ALA A 87 -6.44 17.00 -13.58
CA ALA A 87 -7.41 16.82 -14.65
C ALA A 87 -6.73 16.61 -16.01
N ASP A 88 -5.63 17.33 -16.27
CA ASP A 88 -4.85 17.21 -17.51
C ASP A 88 -4.10 15.86 -17.56
N ILE A 89 -3.52 15.41 -16.45
CA ILE A 89 -2.85 14.11 -16.35
C ILE A 89 -3.86 12.98 -16.57
N ARG A 90 -5.04 13.07 -15.94
CA ARG A 90 -6.12 12.12 -16.17
C ARG A 90 -6.58 12.10 -17.63
N ALA A 91 -6.76 13.26 -18.26
CA ALA A 91 -7.16 13.33 -19.65
C ALA A 91 -6.10 12.72 -20.59
N ALA A 92 -4.81 12.92 -20.29
CA ALA A 92 -3.71 12.30 -21.02
C ALA A 92 -3.71 10.77 -20.89
N VAL A 93 -3.99 10.25 -19.69
CA VAL A 93 -4.16 8.82 -19.43
C VAL A 93 -5.36 8.27 -20.21
N GLU A 94 -6.54 8.90 -20.10
CA GLU A 94 -7.76 8.48 -20.81
C GLU A 94 -7.56 8.50 -22.33
N ALA A 95 -6.86 9.50 -22.88
CA ALA A 95 -6.54 9.60 -24.31
C ALA A 95 -5.53 8.53 -24.79
N HIS A 96 -4.68 8.01 -23.89
CA HIS A 96 -3.73 6.94 -24.21
C HIS A 96 -4.38 5.55 -24.19
N THR A 97 -5.39 5.36 -23.34
CA THR A 97 -6.07 4.07 -23.14
C THR A 97 -7.37 3.90 -23.96
N ALA A 98 -7.81 4.94 -24.66
CA ALA A 98 -8.99 4.93 -25.54
C ALA A 98 -8.68 4.42 -26.94
#